data_AF-A0A7S1VEE5-F1
#
_entry.id   AF-A0A7S1VEE5-F1
#
_cell.length_a   1.000
_cell.length_b   1.000
_cell.length_c   1.000
_cell.angle_alpha   90.00
_cell.angle_beta   90.00
_cell.angle_gamma   90.00
#
_symmetry.space_group_name_H-M   'P 1'
#
loop_
_entity.id
_entity.type
_entity.pdbx_description
1 polymer ?
#
loop_
_entity_poly.entity_id
_entity_poly.type
_entity_poly.pdbx_seq_one_letter_code
_entity_poly.pdbx_strand_id
1 'polypeptide(L)'
;ALKVSEMQFDEKTGQGATLNSVRIFSEHWRGSYYDLVPKFYTNFKHLLLCGDVEASMHEAIAHVTMSNLAYSTLQEKAVKCREFIQVMIDYSNFAFREVMCIELQSTLNLMGDSQDPLVLTGDVFDEASLSGRLAGQLLYIAQKTFLSVHLGNWDMAMEMTVRYRRLKQHVSAHFLHCHNLAFAALACHEQYRRTKRRKHMAWSRAYEQDLVKLSNQGAVTAAALRLLLKAESLTYTSDTKACKEAYDAAVAQFRDLQLWSYEAMTKDRMSRLLFRLGDYAIAEECMVSARDLYSGWGATAKVKQIEEDLGCMFSRS
;
A
#
# COMPACT_ATOMS: atom_id res chain seq x y z
N ALA A 1 -44.50 1.51 -15.25
CA ALA A 1 -43.47 1.62 -16.31
C ALA A 1 -43.07 3.09 -16.40
N LEU A 2 -41.98 3.47 -15.72
CA LEU A 2 -41.41 4.80 -15.81
C LEU A 2 -40.70 4.92 -17.16
N LYS A 3 -41.09 5.92 -17.96
CA LYS A 3 -40.51 6.21 -19.27
C LYS A 3 -39.05 6.60 -19.10
N VAL A 4 -38.15 5.80 -19.67
CA VAL A 4 -36.69 6.00 -19.75
C VAL A 4 -36.32 7.11 -20.77
N SER A 5 -37.27 7.89 -21.27
CA SER A 5 -37.07 8.74 -22.45
C SER A 5 -36.59 10.17 -22.21
N GLU A 6 -36.21 10.56 -20.97
CA GLU A 6 -35.72 11.92 -20.69
C GLU A 6 -34.53 11.94 -19.70
N MET A 7 -33.59 10.99 -19.80
CA MET A 7 -32.23 11.26 -19.32
C MET A 7 -31.49 12.04 -20.41
N GLN A 8 -31.55 13.38 -20.34
CA GLN A 8 -30.58 14.20 -21.05
C GLN A 8 -29.19 13.84 -20.50
N PHE A 9 -28.35 13.28 -21.35
CA PHE A 9 -26.95 13.03 -21.03
C PHE A 9 -26.26 14.40 -20.89
N ASP A 10 -26.10 14.88 -19.66
CA ASP A 10 -25.28 16.06 -19.40
C ASP A 10 -23.83 15.71 -19.76
N GLU A 11 -23.29 16.42 -20.75
CA GLU A 11 -21.93 16.27 -21.24
C GLU A 11 -20.91 16.32 -20.08
N LYS A 12 -21.21 17.09 -19.03
CA LYS A 12 -20.37 17.20 -17.82
C LYS A 12 -20.38 15.93 -16.96
N THR A 13 -21.52 15.25 -16.85
CA THR A 13 -21.64 13.98 -16.11
C THR A 13 -20.93 12.85 -16.87
N GLY A 14 -21.10 12.80 -18.19
CA GLY A 14 -20.40 11.83 -19.06
C GLY A 14 -18.87 11.97 -19.01
N GLN A 15 -18.37 13.21 -18.96
CA GLN A 15 -16.93 13.49 -18.81
C GLN A 15 -16.38 12.98 -17.47
N GLY A 16 -17.07 13.23 -16.35
CA GLY A 16 -16.64 12.79 -15.03
C GLY A 16 -16.49 11.26 -14.91
N ALA A 17 -17.51 10.52 -15.34
CA ALA A 17 -17.51 9.05 -15.27
C ALA A 17 -16.46 8.42 -16.22
N THR A 18 -16.23 9.04 -17.38
CA THR A 18 -15.17 8.65 -18.31
C THR A 18 -13.80 8.85 -17.67
N LEU A 19 -13.56 10.02 -17.06
CA LEU A 19 -12.31 10.31 -16.35
C LEU A 19 -12.08 9.34 -15.18
N ASN A 20 -13.13 8.99 -14.45
CA ASN A 20 -13.06 7.99 -13.38
C ASN A 20 -12.55 6.64 -13.89
N SER A 21 -13.19 6.12 -14.94
CA SER A 21 -12.81 4.85 -15.55
C SER A 21 -11.37 4.86 -16.07
N VAL A 22 -10.98 5.93 -16.78
CA VAL A 22 -9.61 6.06 -17.31
C VAL A 22 -8.58 6.11 -16.18
N ARG A 23 -8.84 6.86 -15.10
CA ARG A 23 -7.91 6.98 -13.98
C ARG A 23 -7.77 5.68 -13.20
N ILE A 24 -8.90 5.11 -12.79
CA ILE A 24 -8.94 3.91 -11.95
C ILE A 24 -8.41 2.69 -12.68
N PHE A 25 -8.59 2.56 -14.00
CA PHE A 25 -8.19 1.35 -14.72
C PHE A 25 -6.95 1.51 -15.61
N SER A 26 -6.51 2.73 -15.92
CA SER A 26 -5.40 2.96 -16.85
C SER A 26 -4.34 3.95 -16.36
N GLU A 27 -4.72 5.16 -15.92
CA GLU A 27 -3.74 6.22 -15.61
C GLU A 27 -2.83 5.86 -14.44
N HIS A 28 -3.36 5.19 -13.40
CA HIS A 28 -2.59 4.77 -12.22
C HIS A 28 -1.48 3.76 -12.51
N TRP A 29 -1.51 3.09 -13.67
CA TRP A 29 -0.41 2.22 -14.07
C TRP A 29 0.78 3.06 -14.54
N ARG A 30 0.55 4.16 -15.26
CA ARG A 30 1.60 4.90 -15.96
C ARG A 30 2.08 6.15 -15.22
N GLY A 31 1.23 6.73 -14.38
CA GLY A 31 1.53 7.97 -13.65
C GLY A 31 2.10 7.72 -12.25
N SER A 32 2.83 8.73 -11.74
CA SER A 32 3.14 8.80 -10.31
C SER A 32 1.86 8.99 -9.50
N TYR A 33 1.74 8.33 -8.35
CA TYR A 33 0.60 8.55 -7.45
C TYR A 33 0.56 9.98 -6.91
N TYR A 34 1.72 10.63 -6.78
CA TYR A 34 1.80 12.03 -6.38
C TYR A 34 1.00 12.95 -7.31
N ASP A 35 1.10 12.75 -8.63
CA ASP A 35 0.37 13.56 -9.61
C ASP A 35 -1.11 13.18 -9.72
N LEU A 36 -1.47 11.95 -9.37
CA LEU A 36 -2.82 11.42 -9.52
C LEU A 36 -3.71 11.74 -8.32
N VAL A 37 -3.18 11.71 -7.11
CA VAL A 37 -3.94 11.96 -5.87
C VAL A 37 -4.77 13.25 -5.92
N PRO A 38 -4.22 14.42 -6.35
CA PRO A 38 -5.00 15.65 -6.46
C PRO A 38 -6.11 15.58 -7.52
N LYS A 39 -5.89 14.83 -8.60
CA LYS A 39 -6.88 14.63 -9.68
C LYS A 39 -8.08 13.84 -9.18
N PHE A 40 -7.87 12.81 -8.35
CA PHE A 40 -8.97 12.04 -7.75
C PHE A 40 -9.88 12.94 -6.90
N TYR A 41 -9.31 13.79 -6.05
CA TYR A 41 -10.13 14.70 -5.22
C TYR A 41 -10.87 15.75 -6.04
N THR A 42 -10.27 16.22 -7.13
CA THR A 42 -10.93 17.17 -8.04
C THR A 42 -12.12 16.51 -8.73
N ASN A 43 -11.96 15.27 -9.22
CA ASN A 43 -13.04 14.53 -9.87
C ASN A 43 -14.13 14.10 -8.88
N PHE A 44 -13.76 13.72 -7.66
CA PHE A 44 -14.70 13.45 -6.57
C PHE A 44 -15.69 14.62 -6.41
N LYS A 45 -15.17 15.85 -6.27
CA LYS A 45 -15.99 17.05 -6.12
C LYS A 45 -16.87 17.31 -7.34
N HIS A 46 -16.33 17.14 -8.55
CA HIS A 46 -17.08 17.30 -9.79
C HIS A 46 -18.23 16.29 -9.90
N LEU A 47 -17.95 15.00 -9.70
CA LEU A 47 -18.95 13.93 -9.76
C LEU A 47 -20.05 14.11 -8.72
N LEU A 48 -19.69 14.51 -7.50
CA LEU A 48 -20.64 14.79 -6.43
C LEU A 48 -21.58 15.95 -6.80
N LEU A 49 -21.06 17.02 -7.42
CA LEU A 49 -21.86 18.15 -7.90
C LEU A 49 -22.79 17.77 -9.06
N CYS A 50 -22.35 16.85 -9.93
CA CYS A 50 -23.15 16.30 -11.02
C CYS A 50 -24.18 15.24 -10.58
N GLY A 51 -24.20 14.89 -9.29
CA GLY A 51 -25.10 13.87 -8.73
C GLY A 51 -24.68 12.42 -8.99
N ASP A 52 -23.49 12.17 -9.54
CA ASP A 52 -22.93 10.82 -9.69
C ASP A 52 -22.23 10.41 -8.39
N VAL A 53 -23.06 10.07 -7.41
CA VAL A 53 -22.62 9.74 -6.05
C VAL A 53 -21.73 8.50 -6.06
N GLU A 54 -22.10 7.44 -6.80
CA GLU A 54 -21.35 6.18 -6.81
C GLU A 54 -19.94 6.35 -7.39
N ALA A 55 -19.80 7.01 -8.55
CA ALA A 55 -18.49 7.25 -9.12
C ALA A 55 -17.64 8.18 -8.23
N SER A 56 -18.27 9.15 -7.56
CA SER A 56 -17.56 10.00 -6.59
C SER A 56 -16.96 9.17 -5.44
N MET A 57 -17.68 8.17 -4.90
CA MET A 57 -17.14 7.33 -3.82
C MET A 57 -15.93 6.50 -4.27
N HIS A 58 -15.91 6.06 -5.52
CA HIS A 58 -14.74 5.41 -6.11
C HIS A 58 -13.53 6.35 -6.18
N GLU A 59 -13.72 7.62 -6.56
CA GLU A 59 -12.65 8.63 -6.54
C GLU A 59 -12.15 8.88 -5.12
N ALA A 60 -13.04 8.96 -4.13
CA ALA A 60 -12.68 9.16 -2.73
C ALA A 60 -11.81 8.02 -2.20
N ILE A 61 -12.17 6.77 -2.49
CA ILE A 61 -11.38 5.59 -2.12
C ILE A 61 -10.01 5.61 -2.84
N ALA A 62 -9.99 5.84 -4.15
CA ALA A 62 -8.74 5.91 -4.90
C ALA A 62 -7.81 7.01 -4.38
N HIS A 63 -8.36 8.17 -4.02
CA HIS A 63 -7.62 9.27 -3.40
C HIS A 63 -6.92 8.83 -2.11
N VAL A 64 -7.65 8.28 -1.14
CA VAL A 64 -7.04 7.92 0.16
C VAL A 64 -6.07 6.76 0.03
N THR A 65 -6.37 5.75 -0.79
CA THR A 65 -5.51 4.58 -0.87
C THR A 65 -4.20 4.88 -1.61
N MET A 66 -4.21 5.76 -2.61
CA MET A 66 -2.96 6.21 -3.25
C MET A 66 -2.19 7.22 -2.40
N SER A 67 -2.89 8.01 -1.58
CA SER A 67 -2.25 8.93 -0.61
C SER A 67 -1.38 8.18 0.40
N ASN A 68 -1.79 6.96 0.80
CA ASN A 68 -1.00 6.07 1.66
C ASN A 68 0.41 5.78 1.12
N LEU A 69 0.57 5.89 -0.20
CA LEU A 69 1.76 5.47 -0.91
C LEU A 69 2.56 6.68 -1.39
N ALA A 70 1.89 7.76 -1.77
CA ALA A 70 2.51 9.02 -2.20
C ALA A 70 3.08 9.83 -1.01
N TYR A 71 3.83 10.91 -1.31
CA TYR A 71 4.32 11.90 -0.33
C TYR A 71 3.17 12.74 0.27
N SER A 72 2.24 12.10 0.97
CA SER A 72 1.24 12.74 1.82
C SER A 72 1.33 12.17 3.23
N THR A 73 1.09 12.99 4.25
CA THR A 73 1.18 12.54 5.64
C THR A 73 -0.02 11.68 6.01
N LEU A 74 0.16 10.74 6.94
CA LEU A 74 -0.96 9.96 7.49
C LEU A 74 -2.02 10.85 8.16
N GLN A 75 -1.61 11.99 8.72
CA GLN A 75 -2.53 12.98 9.30
C GLN A 75 -3.46 13.60 8.24
N GLU A 76 -2.91 14.06 7.11
CA GLU A 76 -3.72 14.61 6.01
C GLU A 76 -4.68 13.55 5.46
N LYS A 77 -4.21 12.31 5.31
CA LYS A 77 -5.05 11.19 4.91
C LYS A 77 -6.19 10.96 5.90
N ALA A 78 -5.90 10.91 7.21
CA ALA A 78 -6.91 10.67 8.24
C ALA A 78 -8.03 11.72 8.20
N VAL A 79 -7.66 13.00 8.00
CA VAL A 79 -8.63 14.09 7.80
C VAL A 79 -9.51 13.83 6.57
N LYS A 80 -8.91 13.45 5.43
CA LYS A 80 -9.66 13.15 4.20
C LYS A 80 -10.58 11.94 4.34
N CYS A 81 -10.13 10.87 4.99
CA CYS A 81 -10.99 9.73 5.27
C CYS A 81 -12.22 10.15 6.10
N ARG A 82 -12.06 10.98 7.13
CA ARG A 82 -13.18 11.48 7.94
C ARG A 82 -14.15 12.34 7.13
N GLU A 83 -13.63 13.23 6.29
CA GLU A 83 -14.43 14.01 5.33
C GLU A 83 -15.28 13.09 4.43
N PHE A 84 -14.65 12.09 3.81
CA PHE A 84 -15.35 11.16 2.92
C PHE A 84 -16.34 10.24 3.65
N ILE A 85 -16.02 9.79 4.86
CA ILE A 85 -16.96 9.01 5.69
C ILE A 85 -18.23 9.83 5.95
N GLN A 86 -18.11 11.11 6.27
CA GLN A 86 -19.28 11.95 6.50
C GLN A 86 -20.15 12.04 5.25
N VAL A 87 -19.55 12.26 4.07
CA VAL A 87 -20.29 12.26 2.80
C VAL A 87 -20.95 10.90 2.55
N MET A 88 -20.26 9.78 2.80
CA MET A 88 -20.84 8.44 2.65
C MET A 88 -22.01 8.19 3.62
N ILE A 89 -22.00 8.80 4.81
CA ILE A 89 -23.13 8.77 5.75
C ILE A 89 -24.30 9.59 5.19
N ASP A 90 -24.05 10.82 4.75
CA ASP A 90 -25.10 11.73 4.23
C ASP A 90 -25.86 11.13 3.05
N TYR A 91 -25.16 10.36 2.19
CA TYR A 91 -25.74 9.65 1.05
C TYR A 91 -26.12 8.19 1.33
N SER A 92 -26.07 7.73 2.59
CA SER A 92 -26.42 6.37 3.00
C SER A 92 -25.66 5.25 2.25
N ASN A 93 -24.41 5.50 1.84
CA ASN A 93 -23.60 4.56 1.09
C ASN A 93 -22.75 3.66 2.00
N PHE A 94 -23.42 2.72 2.66
CA PHE A 94 -22.82 1.86 3.68
C PHE A 94 -21.69 0.95 3.17
N ALA A 95 -21.70 0.57 1.88
CA ALA A 95 -20.66 -0.30 1.32
C ALA A 95 -19.32 0.43 1.19
N PHE A 96 -19.31 1.64 0.64
CA PHE A 96 -18.08 2.43 0.58
C PHE A 96 -17.66 2.96 1.94
N ARG A 97 -18.63 3.23 2.84
CA ARG A 97 -18.32 3.60 4.23
C ARG A 97 -17.48 2.54 4.92
N GLU A 98 -17.84 1.26 4.82
CA GLU A 98 -17.05 0.16 5.41
C GLU A 98 -15.61 0.18 4.89
N VAL A 99 -15.43 0.31 3.57
CA VAL A 99 -14.11 0.38 2.93
C VAL A 99 -13.32 1.59 3.47
N MET A 100 -13.94 2.77 3.55
CA MET A 100 -13.26 3.96 4.07
C MET A 100 -12.94 3.87 5.58
N CYS A 101 -13.78 3.21 6.37
CA CYS A 101 -13.53 2.92 7.79
C CYS A 101 -12.31 2.00 7.96
N ILE A 102 -12.15 0.98 7.12
CA ILE A 102 -10.97 0.10 7.12
C ILE A 102 -9.69 0.92 6.81
N GLU A 103 -9.73 1.79 5.79
CA GLU A 103 -8.62 2.69 5.45
C GLU A 103 -8.26 3.66 6.59
N LEU A 104 -9.26 4.24 7.25
CA LEU A 104 -9.02 5.15 8.36
C LEU A 104 -8.44 4.39 9.57
N GLN A 105 -8.99 3.24 9.93
CA GLN A 105 -8.47 2.47 11.07
C GLN A 105 -7.03 2.01 10.83
N SER A 106 -6.68 1.57 9.61
CA SER A 106 -5.28 1.21 9.32
C SER A 106 -4.32 2.40 9.42
N THR A 107 -4.80 3.59 9.05
CA THR A 107 -4.07 4.85 9.17
C THR A 107 -3.82 5.21 10.63
N LEU A 108 -4.88 5.17 11.46
CA LEU A 108 -4.82 5.44 12.90
C LEU A 108 -3.89 4.43 13.61
N ASN A 109 -3.96 3.16 13.23
CA ASN A 109 -3.05 2.13 13.74
C ASN A 109 -1.57 2.47 13.50
N LEU A 110 -1.20 2.94 12.29
CA LEU A 110 0.18 3.36 12.00
C LEU A 110 0.57 4.63 12.73
N MET A 111 -0.37 5.55 12.94
CA MET A 111 -0.16 6.78 13.70
C MET A 111 0.03 6.54 15.21
N GLY A 112 -0.20 5.31 15.68
CA GLY A 112 -0.06 4.94 17.09
C GLY A 112 -1.35 5.06 17.90
N ASP A 113 -2.48 5.30 17.26
CA ASP A 113 -3.80 5.47 17.90
C ASP A 113 -4.53 4.12 18.11
N SER A 114 -3.78 3.04 18.30
CA SER A 114 -4.31 1.70 18.61
C SER A 114 -3.41 0.97 19.59
N GLN A 115 -4.02 0.11 20.42
CA GLN A 115 -3.28 -0.76 21.35
C GLN A 115 -2.45 -1.81 20.61
N ASP A 116 -3.01 -2.40 19.56
CA ASP A 116 -2.30 -3.31 18.66
C ASP A 116 -2.44 -2.79 17.22
N PRO A 117 -1.36 -2.21 16.64
CA PRO A 117 -1.37 -1.69 15.28
C PRO A 117 -1.73 -2.73 14.20
N LEU A 118 -1.66 -4.03 14.50
CA LEU A 118 -2.00 -5.10 13.57
C LEU A 118 -3.47 -5.52 13.62
N VAL A 119 -4.22 -5.11 14.64
CA VAL A 119 -5.66 -5.40 14.78
C VAL A 119 -6.45 -4.20 14.29
N LEU A 120 -7.29 -4.38 13.27
CA LEU A 120 -8.10 -3.31 12.71
C LEU A 120 -9.35 -3.12 13.57
N THR A 121 -9.16 -2.72 14.83
CA THR A 121 -10.22 -2.42 15.79
C THR A 121 -9.90 -1.11 16.50
N GLY A 122 -10.87 -0.22 16.56
CA GLY A 122 -10.78 1.07 17.24
C GLY A 122 -12.04 1.90 17.03
N ASP A 123 -11.92 3.21 17.13
CA ASP A 123 -13.06 4.13 17.14
C ASP A 123 -13.90 4.11 15.87
N VAL A 124 -13.32 3.73 14.73
CA VAL A 124 -13.97 3.89 13.41
C VAL A 124 -14.28 2.57 12.71
N PHE A 125 -13.68 1.46 13.15
CA PHE A 125 -13.87 0.14 12.57
C PHE A 125 -13.59 -0.96 13.60
N ASP A 126 -14.32 -2.07 13.48
CA ASP A 126 -14.10 -3.30 14.24
C ASP A 126 -14.00 -4.47 13.25
N GLU A 127 -12.86 -5.18 13.22
CA GLU A 127 -12.65 -6.28 12.28
C GLU A 127 -13.60 -7.46 12.49
N ALA A 128 -14.21 -7.60 13.69
CA ALA A 128 -15.27 -8.57 13.94
C ALA A 128 -16.60 -8.19 13.24
N SER A 129 -16.77 -6.90 12.91
CA SER A 129 -17.93 -6.39 12.17
C SER A 129 -17.77 -6.47 10.65
N LEU A 130 -16.60 -6.91 10.16
CA LEU A 130 -16.28 -6.98 8.74
C LEU A 130 -17.35 -7.79 7.98
N SER A 131 -17.99 -7.14 7.02
CA SER A 131 -19.00 -7.77 6.19
C SER A 131 -18.38 -8.84 5.28
N GLY A 132 -19.22 -9.77 4.81
CA GLY A 132 -18.83 -10.75 3.78
C GLY A 132 -18.67 -10.15 2.37
N ARG A 133 -18.77 -8.82 2.20
CA ARG A 133 -18.69 -8.17 0.88
C ARG A 133 -17.27 -8.22 0.34
N LEU A 134 -17.16 -8.52 -0.96
CA LEU A 134 -15.87 -8.69 -1.61
C LEU A 134 -14.96 -7.46 -1.49
N ALA A 135 -15.50 -6.25 -1.68
CA ALA A 135 -14.72 -5.01 -1.58
C ALA A 135 -14.11 -4.80 -0.19
N GLY A 136 -14.91 -4.98 0.87
CA GLY A 136 -14.44 -4.91 2.26
C GLY A 136 -13.38 -5.98 2.58
N GLN A 137 -13.61 -7.23 2.16
CA GLN A 137 -12.65 -8.33 2.33
C GLN A 137 -11.32 -8.07 1.62
N LEU A 138 -11.36 -7.58 0.38
CA LEU A 138 -10.17 -7.26 -0.40
C LEU A 138 -9.35 -6.15 0.26
N LEU A 139 -10.02 -5.09 0.71
CA LEU A 139 -9.35 -4.00 1.38
C LEU A 139 -8.79 -4.44 2.74
N TYR A 140 -9.57 -5.19 3.54
CA TYR A 140 -9.11 -5.76 4.80
C TYR A 140 -7.81 -6.55 4.62
N ILE A 141 -7.76 -7.44 3.63
CA ILE A 141 -6.55 -8.21 3.31
C ILE A 141 -5.40 -7.29 2.91
N ALA A 142 -5.65 -6.28 2.07
CA ALA A 142 -4.61 -5.35 1.64
C ALA A 142 -4.03 -4.55 2.83
N GLN A 143 -4.88 -4.00 3.69
CA GLN A 143 -4.47 -3.19 4.83
C GLN A 143 -3.78 -4.03 5.92
N LYS A 144 -4.30 -5.23 6.23
CA LYS A 144 -3.62 -6.16 7.16
C LYS A 144 -2.26 -6.57 6.62
N THR A 145 -2.16 -6.85 5.31
CA THR A 145 -0.87 -7.18 4.68
C THR A 145 0.10 -6.00 4.78
N PHE A 146 -0.36 -4.79 4.45
CA PHE A 146 0.41 -3.56 4.51
C PHE A 146 1.00 -3.33 5.90
N LEU A 147 0.14 -3.31 6.93
CA LEU A 147 0.54 -3.15 8.33
C LEU A 147 1.55 -4.22 8.75
N SER A 148 1.26 -5.47 8.42
CA SER A 148 2.11 -6.62 8.78
C SER A 148 3.49 -6.54 8.16
N VAL A 149 3.60 -6.13 6.90
CA VAL A 149 4.89 -5.98 6.21
C VAL A 149 5.67 -4.81 6.80
N HIS A 150 5.04 -3.65 7.00
CA HIS A 150 5.72 -2.49 7.57
C HIS A 150 6.20 -2.76 9.00
N LEU A 151 5.37 -3.39 9.83
CA LEU A 151 5.69 -3.69 11.23
C LEU A 151 6.43 -5.04 11.41
N GLY A 152 6.85 -5.69 10.34
CA GLY A 152 7.66 -6.91 10.40
C GLY A 152 6.94 -8.15 10.98
N ASN A 153 5.61 -8.17 11.02
CA ASN A 153 4.84 -9.37 11.40
C ASN A 153 4.62 -10.28 10.19
N TRP A 154 5.63 -11.09 9.89
CA TRP A 154 5.65 -11.91 8.69
C TRP A 154 4.69 -13.10 8.72
N ASP A 155 4.29 -13.57 9.90
CA ASP A 155 3.32 -14.66 10.02
C ASP A 155 1.91 -14.18 9.61
N MET A 156 1.51 -12.99 10.07
CA MET A 156 0.27 -12.34 9.62
C MET A 156 0.32 -11.98 8.13
N ALA A 157 1.44 -11.44 7.65
CA ALA A 157 1.61 -11.13 6.22
C ALA A 157 1.48 -12.39 5.34
N MET A 158 2.03 -13.52 5.78
CA MET A 158 1.91 -14.80 5.08
C MET A 158 0.48 -15.35 5.14
N GLU A 159 -0.22 -15.20 6.27
CA GLU A 159 -1.65 -15.56 6.37
C GLU A 159 -2.48 -14.77 5.35
N MET A 160 -2.33 -13.44 5.33
CA MET A 160 -3.04 -12.58 4.39
C MET A 160 -2.65 -12.87 2.95
N THR A 161 -1.40 -13.23 2.67
CA THR A 161 -0.94 -13.68 1.34
C THR A 161 -1.68 -14.93 0.87
N VAL A 162 -1.97 -15.89 1.76
CA VAL A 162 -2.76 -17.09 1.42
C VAL A 162 -4.20 -16.71 1.09
N ARG A 163 -4.81 -15.78 1.84
CA ARG A 163 -6.15 -15.27 1.57
C ARG A 163 -6.20 -14.50 0.25
N TYR A 164 -5.25 -13.58 0.04
CA TYR A 164 -5.07 -12.81 -1.19
C TYR A 164 -5.01 -13.70 -2.42
N ARG A 165 -4.23 -14.79 -2.36
CA ARG A 165 -4.10 -15.73 -3.49
C ARG A 165 -5.45 -16.28 -3.98
N ARG A 166 -6.42 -16.47 -3.09
CA ARG A 166 -7.78 -16.96 -3.45
C ARG A 166 -8.62 -15.89 -4.13
N LEU A 167 -8.35 -14.62 -3.83
CA LEU A 167 -9.12 -13.48 -4.33
C LEU A 167 -8.41 -12.69 -5.44
N LYS A 168 -7.14 -13.02 -5.74
CA LYS A 168 -6.27 -12.29 -6.65
C LYS A 168 -6.88 -12.02 -8.04
N GLN A 169 -7.64 -12.97 -8.57
CA GLN A 169 -8.30 -12.82 -9.88
C GLN A 169 -9.35 -11.68 -9.90
N HIS A 170 -9.89 -11.31 -8.74
CA HIS A 170 -10.88 -10.25 -8.60
C HIS A 170 -10.28 -8.85 -8.44
N VAL A 171 -8.96 -8.74 -8.29
CA VAL A 171 -8.28 -7.43 -8.09
C VAL A 171 -7.30 -7.07 -9.18
N SER A 172 -7.17 -7.86 -10.25
CA SER A 172 -6.11 -7.67 -11.25
C SER A 172 -6.09 -6.29 -11.90
N ALA A 173 -7.24 -5.63 -12.02
CA ALA A 173 -7.37 -4.27 -12.58
C ALA A 173 -7.33 -3.15 -11.51
N HIS A 174 -7.24 -3.50 -10.23
CA HIS A 174 -7.29 -2.55 -9.12
C HIS A 174 -5.88 -2.02 -8.81
N PHE A 175 -5.75 -0.74 -8.45
CA PHE A 175 -4.46 -0.11 -8.16
C PHE A 175 -3.68 -0.79 -7.03
N LEU A 176 -4.37 -1.39 -6.05
CA LEU A 176 -3.76 -2.20 -4.99
C LEU A 176 -3.08 -3.49 -5.47
N HIS A 177 -3.31 -3.93 -6.71
CA HIS A 177 -2.83 -5.22 -7.19
C HIS A 177 -1.31 -5.32 -7.17
N CYS A 178 -0.60 -4.32 -7.67
CA CYS A 178 0.87 -4.34 -7.70
C CYS A 178 1.48 -4.35 -6.29
N HIS A 179 0.88 -3.58 -5.37
CA HIS A 179 1.29 -3.54 -3.97
C HIS A 179 1.10 -4.89 -3.28
N ASN A 180 -0.08 -5.50 -3.44
CA ASN A 180 -0.37 -6.81 -2.87
C ASN A 180 0.54 -7.90 -3.45
N LEU A 181 0.89 -7.84 -4.74
CA LEU A 181 1.88 -8.75 -5.32
C LEU A 181 3.25 -8.59 -4.65
N ALA A 182 3.71 -7.35 -4.49
CA ALA A 182 5.00 -7.07 -3.86
C ALA A 182 5.04 -7.52 -2.39
N PHE A 183 4.03 -7.16 -1.61
CA PHE A 183 3.94 -7.57 -0.21
C PHE A 183 3.83 -9.09 -0.04
N ALA A 184 3.06 -9.76 -0.91
CA ALA A 184 2.98 -11.21 -0.93
C ALA A 184 4.33 -11.87 -1.25
N ALA A 185 5.11 -11.30 -2.18
CA ALA A 185 6.46 -11.76 -2.49
C ALA A 185 7.41 -11.55 -1.30
N LEU A 186 7.37 -10.37 -0.65
CA LEU A 186 8.17 -10.09 0.56
C LEU A 186 7.86 -11.06 1.70
N ALA A 187 6.58 -11.33 1.97
CA ALA A 187 6.17 -12.33 2.96
C ALA A 187 6.68 -13.73 2.61
N CYS A 188 6.65 -14.11 1.33
CA CYS A 188 7.19 -15.38 0.85
C CYS A 188 8.72 -15.47 0.99
N HIS A 189 9.45 -14.38 0.70
CA HIS A 189 10.88 -14.30 0.94
C HIS A 189 11.21 -14.50 2.42
N GLU A 190 10.52 -13.79 3.33
CA GLU A 190 10.78 -13.95 4.75
C GLU A 190 10.48 -15.37 5.24
N GLN A 191 9.35 -15.93 4.82
CA GLN A 191 8.98 -17.28 5.20
C GLN A 191 9.97 -18.32 4.65
N TYR A 192 10.51 -18.10 3.46
CA TYR A 192 11.61 -18.91 2.94
C TYR A 192 12.88 -18.74 3.79
N ARG A 193 13.24 -17.51 4.18
CA ARG A 193 14.41 -17.24 5.02
C ARG A 193 14.35 -17.99 6.34
N ARG A 194 13.18 -17.99 7.00
CA ARG A 194 12.89 -18.68 8.27
C ARG A 194 12.81 -20.21 8.15
N THR A 195 12.08 -20.71 7.15
CA THR A 195 11.72 -22.15 7.08
C THR A 195 12.53 -22.97 6.09
N LYS A 196 13.24 -22.32 5.16
CA LYS A 196 13.94 -22.91 4.01
C LYS A 196 13.05 -23.77 3.09
N ARG A 197 11.71 -23.71 3.23
CA ARG A 197 10.78 -24.48 2.40
C ARG A 197 10.67 -23.87 1.01
N ARG A 198 11.13 -24.61 -0.01
CA ARG A 198 11.17 -24.18 -1.42
C ARG A 198 9.83 -23.71 -1.99
N LYS A 199 8.70 -24.17 -1.44
CA LYS A 199 7.36 -23.71 -1.85
C LYS A 199 7.19 -22.19 -1.73
N HIS A 200 7.77 -21.56 -0.70
CA HIS A 200 7.66 -20.11 -0.50
C HIS A 200 8.47 -19.36 -1.56
N MET A 201 9.65 -19.86 -1.92
CA MET A 201 10.43 -19.30 -3.04
C MET A 201 9.69 -19.45 -4.37
N ALA A 202 9.03 -20.58 -4.61
CA ALA A 202 8.22 -20.78 -5.81
C ALA A 202 7.04 -19.81 -5.88
N TRP A 203 6.40 -19.51 -4.73
CA TRP A 203 5.33 -18.53 -4.66
C TRP A 203 5.83 -17.10 -4.87
N SER A 204 6.97 -16.72 -4.27
CA SER A 204 7.61 -15.42 -4.50
C SER A 204 7.85 -15.18 -5.98
N ARG A 205 8.49 -16.14 -6.66
CA ARG A 205 8.77 -16.07 -8.10
C ARG A 205 7.51 -15.89 -8.95
N ALA A 206 6.40 -16.51 -8.57
CA ALA A 206 5.14 -16.34 -9.29
C ALA A 206 4.60 -14.90 -9.16
N TYR A 207 4.69 -14.29 -7.97
CA TYR A 207 4.30 -12.89 -7.77
C TYR A 207 5.26 -11.91 -8.46
N GLU A 208 6.56 -12.18 -8.41
CA GLU A 208 7.58 -11.43 -9.14
C GLU A 208 7.33 -11.45 -10.66
N GLN A 209 7.01 -12.62 -11.23
CA GLN A 209 6.68 -12.75 -12.65
C GLN A 209 5.46 -11.93 -13.05
N ASP A 210 4.46 -11.81 -12.18
CA ASP A 210 3.30 -10.96 -12.48
C ASP A 210 3.66 -9.48 -12.40
N LEU A 211 4.53 -9.07 -11.48
CA LEU A 211 5.09 -7.71 -11.48
C LEU A 211 5.93 -7.44 -12.73
N VAL A 212 6.69 -8.42 -13.24
CA VAL A 212 7.39 -8.32 -14.54
C VAL A 212 6.41 -8.02 -15.66
N LYS A 213 5.30 -8.77 -15.74
CA LYS A 213 4.27 -8.54 -16.76
C LYS A 213 3.69 -7.13 -16.67
N LEU A 214 3.29 -6.69 -15.47
CA LEU A 214 2.73 -5.35 -15.25
C LEU A 214 3.74 -4.26 -15.63
N SER A 215 4.99 -4.40 -15.20
CA SER A 215 6.05 -3.45 -15.53
C SER A 215 6.31 -3.39 -17.04
N ASN A 216 6.30 -4.52 -17.74
CA ASN A 216 6.42 -4.55 -19.21
C ASN A 216 5.20 -3.93 -19.93
N GLN A 217 4.04 -3.87 -19.26
CA GLN A 217 2.84 -3.17 -19.73
C GLN A 217 2.86 -1.66 -19.41
N GLY A 218 3.96 -1.17 -18.82
CA GLY A 218 4.16 0.25 -18.48
C GLY A 218 3.76 0.62 -17.06
N ALA A 219 3.55 -0.36 -16.16
CA ALA A 219 3.30 -0.07 -14.75
C ALA A 219 4.56 0.45 -14.05
N VAL A 220 4.67 1.77 -13.85
CA VAL A 220 5.89 2.42 -13.31
C VAL A 220 6.19 1.97 -11.88
N THR A 221 5.17 1.89 -11.03
CA THR A 221 5.28 1.41 -9.65
C THR A 221 5.69 -0.07 -9.61
N ALA A 222 5.21 -0.89 -10.55
CA ALA A 222 5.62 -2.29 -10.62
C ALA A 222 7.11 -2.41 -10.97
N ALA A 223 7.67 -1.51 -11.78
CA ALA A 223 9.10 -1.49 -12.09
C ALA A 223 9.94 -1.23 -10.83
N ALA A 224 9.55 -0.25 -10.00
CA ALA A 224 10.22 0.03 -8.72
C ALA A 224 10.13 -1.16 -7.75
N LEU A 225 8.94 -1.75 -7.61
CA LEU A 225 8.71 -2.92 -6.76
C LEU A 225 9.55 -4.13 -7.21
N ARG A 226 9.77 -4.31 -8.52
CA ARG A 226 10.66 -5.37 -9.05
C ARG A 226 12.11 -5.18 -8.61
N LEU A 227 12.61 -3.95 -8.51
CA LEU A 227 13.97 -3.68 -8.05
C LEU A 227 14.14 -4.12 -6.60
N LEU A 228 13.18 -3.80 -5.73
CA LEU A 228 13.16 -4.26 -4.35
C LEU A 228 13.15 -5.79 -4.24
N LEU A 229 12.27 -6.47 -4.98
CA LEU A 229 12.21 -7.94 -4.94
C LEU A 229 13.46 -8.61 -5.54
N LYS A 230 14.09 -7.98 -6.53
CA LYS A 230 15.40 -8.40 -7.04
C LYS A 230 16.46 -8.31 -5.94
N ALA A 231 16.49 -7.22 -5.18
CA ALA A 231 17.41 -7.04 -4.06
C ALA A 231 17.19 -8.12 -2.99
N GLU A 232 15.93 -8.40 -2.63
CA GLU A 232 15.58 -9.50 -1.70
C GLU A 232 16.02 -10.88 -2.19
N SER A 233 15.83 -11.15 -3.48
CA SER A 233 16.29 -12.41 -4.09
C SER A 233 17.80 -12.57 -4.06
N LEU A 234 18.55 -11.47 -4.21
CA LEU A 234 20.02 -11.48 -4.12
C LEU A 234 20.52 -11.70 -2.68
N THR A 235 19.68 -11.52 -1.65
CA THR A 235 20.07 -11.85 -0.26
C THR A 235 20.35 -13.34 -0.04
N TYR A 236 19.96 -14.21 -0.98
CA TYR A 236 20.22 -15.64 -0.94
C TYR A 236 21.45 -16.06 -1.76
N THR A 237 22.12 -15.12 -2.43
CA THR A 237 23.37 -15.36 -3.16
C THR A 237 24.54 -14.80 -2.36
N SER A 238 25.78 -15.16 -2.76
CA SER A 238 27.00 -14.59 -2.18
C SER A 238 27.36 -13.22 -2.77
N ASP A 239 26.59 -12.71 -3.74
CA ASP A 239 26.87 -11.45 -4.44
C ASP A 239 26.33 -10.25 -3.66
N THR A 240 27.07 -9.90 -2.60
CA THR A 240 26.73 -8.78 -1.72
C THR A 240 26.74 -7.45 -2.47
N LYS A 241 27.63 -7.28 -3.46
CA LYS A 241 27.73 -6.04 -4.24
C LYS A 241 26.47 -5.83 -5.07
N ALA A 242 26.08 -6.83 -5.85
CA ALA A 242 24.86 -6.75 -6.66
C ALA A 242 23.60 -6.56 -5.78
N CYS A 243 23.59 -7.15 -4.58
CA CYS A 243 22.49 -6.97 -3.64
C CYS A 243 22.37 -5.50 -3.18
N LYS A 244 23.48 -4.87 -2.76
CA LYS A 244 23.51 -3.44 -2.36
C LYS A 244 23.08 -2.53 -3.52
N GLU A 245 23.65 -2.73 -4.71
CA GLU A 245 23.30 -1.95 -5.92
C GLU A 245 21.80 -2.07 -6.27
N ALA A 246 21.20 -3.24 -6.07
CA ALA A 246 19.77 -3.43 -6.29
C ALA A 246 18.91 -2.70 -5.25
N TYR A 247 19.33 -2.64 -3.98
CA TYR A 247 18.66 -1.82 -2.97
C TYR A 247 18.77 -0.32 -3.28
N ASP A 248 19.96 0.16 -3.62
CA ASP A 248 20.18 1.56 -3.97
C ASP A 248 19.32 1.98 -5.17
N ALA A 249 19.26 1.14 -6.20
CA ALA A 249 18.38 1.36 -7.35
C ALA A 249 16.90 1.41 -6.97
N ALA A 250 16.44 0.52 -6.07
CA ALA A 250 15.07 0.55 -5.57
C ALA A 250 14.77 1.84 -4.78
N VAL A 251 15.67 2.24 -3.87
CA VAL A 251 15.55 3.48 -3.09
C VAL A 251 15.46 4.70 -4.01
N ALA A 252 16.36 4.81 -4.99
CA ALA A 252 16.35 5.90 -5.97
C ALA A 252 15.02 5.94 -6.73
N GLN A 253 14.55 4.80 -7.24
CA GLN A 253 13.29 4.74 -7.99
C GLN A 253 12.07 5.10 -7.13
N PHE A 254 12.02 4.68 -5.86
CA PHE A 254 10.93 5.06 -4.95
C PHE A 254 10.95 6.54 -4.59
N ARG A 255 12.14 7.13 -4.47
CA ARG A 255 12.29 8.58 -4.27
C ARG A 255 11.80 9.37 -5.48
N ASP A 256 12.20 8.96 -6.68
CA ASP A 256 11.77 9.61 -7.94
C ASP A 256 10.25 9.51 -8.16
N LEU A 257 9.64 8.39 -7.76
CA LEU A 257 8.19 8.20 -7.79
C LEU A 257 7.46 8.84 -6.60
N GLN A 258 8.19 9.45 -5.67
CA GLN A 258 7.65 10.03 -4.45
C GLN A 258 6.79 9.03 -3.65
N LEU A 259 7.38 7.87 -3.33
CA LEU A 259 6.74 6.82 -2.54
C LEU A 259 7.40 6.64 -1.16
N TRP A 260 7.04 7.49 -0.18
CA TRP A 260 7.67 7.54 1.15
C TRP A 260 7.71 6.20 1.87
N SER A 261 6.55 5.53 1.93
CA SER A 261 6.42 4.27 2.64
C SER A 261 7.34 3.19 2.07
N TYR A 262 7.47 3.13 0.73
CA TYR A 262 8.36 2.19 0.06
C TYR A 262 9.84 2.55 0.18
N GLU A 263 10.20 3.83 0.10
CA GLU A 263 11.57 4.29 0.31
C GLU A 263 12.04 3.93 1.74
N ALA A 264 11.22 4.27 2.74
CA ALA A 264 11.49 3.99 4.15
C ALA A 264 11.61 2.47 4.42
N MET A 265 10.67 1.68 3.89
CA MET A 265 10.71 0.22 4.01
C MET A 265 11.95 -0.38 3.35
N THR A 266 12.34 0.11 2.18
CA THR A 266 13.52 -0.39 1.46
C THR A 266 14.79 -0.12 2.26
N LYS A 267 14.92 1.08 2.85
CA LYS A 267 16.04 1.45 3.72
C LYS A 267 16.10 0.64 5.02
N ASP A 268 14.97 0.40 5.69
CA ASP A 268 14.87 -0.48 6.86
C ASP A 268 15.37 -1.90 6.51
N ARG A 269 14.90 -2.45 5.39
CA ARG A 269 15.31 -3.80 4.95
C ARG A 269 16.79 -3.88 4.56
N MET A 270 17.28 -2.87 3.85
CA MET A 270 18.71 -2.73 3.51
C MET A 270 19.57 -2.65 4.78
N SER A 271 19.18 -1.84 5.76
CA SER A 271 19.87 -1.73 7.05
C SER A 271 20.03 -3.10 7.73
N ARG A 272 18.94 -3.85 7.86
CA ARG A 272 18.97 -5.18 8.49
C ARG A 272 19.86 -6.16 7.73
N LEU A 273 19.95 -6.04 6.40
CA LEU A 273 20.89 -6.83 5.62
C LEU A 273 22.34 -6.43 5.93
N LEU A 274 22.65 -5.14 5.84
CA LEU A 274 23.99 -4.61 6.08
C LEU A 274 24.50 -4.95 7.48
N PHE A 275 23.62 -4.87 8.48
CA PHE A 275 23.92 -5.29 9.85
C PHE A 275 24.36 -6.76 9.91
N ARG A 276 23.63 -7.67 9.25
CA ARG A 276 24.00 -9.11 9.18
C ARG A 276 25.31 -9.35 8.43
N LEU A 277 25.69 -8.44 7.54
CA LEU A 277 26.95 -8.51 6.78
C LEU A 277 28.12 -7.85 7.53
N GLY A 278 27.88 -7.28 8.72
CA GLY A 278 28.90 -6.60 9.53
C GLY A 278 29.21 -5.16 9.10
N ASP A 279 28.40 -4.59 8.21
CA ASP A 279 28.57 -3.20 7.72
C ASP A 279 27.76 -2.24 8.59
N TYR A 280 28.14 -2.13 9.87
CA TYR A 280 27.34 -1.49 10.91
C TYR A 280 27.11 0.00 10.69
N ALA A 281 28.13 0.74 10.23
CA ALA A 281 28.01 2.18 9.99
C ALA A 281 26.96 2.51 8.93
N ILE A 282 27.01 1.82 7.78
CA ILE A 282 26.03 2.04 6.71
C ILE A 282 24.66 1.47 7.13
N ALA A 283 24.63 0.37 7.88
CA ALA A 283 23.39 -0.16 8.43
C ALA A 283 22.68 0.86 9.33
N GLU A 284 23.40 1.50 10.24
CA GLU A 284 22.87 2.53 11.14
C GLU A 284 22.35 3.74 10.35
N GLU A 285 23.15 4.26 9.41
CA GLU A 285 22.74 5.37 8.54
C GLU A 285 21.43 5.04 7.78
N CYS A 286 21.33 3.83 7.21
CA CYS A 286 20.12 3.40 6.52
C CYS A 286 18.91 3.32 7.48
N MET A 287 19.12 2.84 8.71
CA MET A 287 18.04 2.71 9.69
C MET A 287 17.54 4.07 10.18
N VAL A 288 18.46 5.00 10.48
CA VAL A 288 18.14 6.39 10.85
C VAL A 288 17.38 7.08 9.73
N SER A 289 17.85 6.92 8.48
CA SER A 289 17.14 7.47 7.32
C SER A 289 15.75 6.86 7.14
N ALA A 290 15.56 5.57 7.39
CA ALA A 290 14.23 4.94 7.39
C ALA A 290 13.34 5.50 8.49
N ARG A 291 13.85 5.65 9.72
CA ARG A 291 13.14 6.27 10.85
C ARG A 291 12.65 7.67 10.49
N ASP A 292 13.52 8.49 9.93
CA ASP A 292 13.19 9.88 9.60
C ASP A 292 12.11 9.96 8.52
N LEU A 293 12.15 9.09 7.51
CA LEU A 293 11.09 8.98 6.50
C LEU A 293 9.76 8.50 7.11
N TYR A 294 9.77 7.51 7.99
CA TYR A 294 8.56 7.06 8.70
C TYR A 294 8.00 8.15 9.63
N SER A 295 8.88 8.92 10.27
CA SER A 295 8.51 10.06 11.12
C SER A 295 7.86 11.17 10.30
N GLY A 296 8.49 11.57 9.19
CA GLY A 296 7.92 12.56 8.26
C GLY A 296 6.59 12.12 7.64
N TRP A 297 6.41 10.82 7.40
CA TRP A 297 5.14 10.26 6.94
C TRP A 297 4.06 10.19 8.05
N GLY A 298 4.46 10.21 9.33
CA GLY A 298 3.56 10.14 10.49
C GLY A 298 3.28 8.72 11.00
N ALA A 299 4.10 7.73 10.61
CA ALA A 299 3.94 6.33 11.01
C ALA A 299 4.56 6.04 12.40
N THR A 300 4.06 6.70 13.43
CA THR A 300 4.56 6.64 14.83
C THR A 300 4.77 5.22 15.34
N ALA A 301 3.84 4.29 15.05
CA ALA A 301 3.97 2.90 15.49
C ALA A 301 5.22 2.22 14.91
N LYS A 302 5.57 2.55 13.66
CA LYS A 302 6.77 2.04 13.00
C LYS A 302 8.04 2.76 13.48
N VAL A 303 7.96 4.07 13.73
CA VAL A 303 9.08 4.83 14.31
C VAL A 303 9.51 4.23 15.65
N LYS A 304 8.54 3.97 16.55
CA LYS A 304 8.80 3.34 17.85
C LYS A 304 9.51 1.98 17.70
N GLN A 305 9.04 1.13 16.77
CA GLN A 305 9.69 -0.15 16.49
C GLN A 305 11.14 0.04 16.00
N ILE A 306 11.40 1.02 15.13
CA ILE A 306 12.76 1.28 14.64
C ILE A 306 13.67 1.79 15.77
N GLU A 307 13.15 2.63 16.68
CA GLU A 307 13.94 3.12 17.83
C GLU A 307 14.31 1.98 18.79
N GLU A 308 13.38 1.06 19.04
CA GLU A 308 13.64 -0.17 19.79
C GLU A 308 14.72 -1.02 19.10
N ASP A 309 14.60 -1.21 17.78
CA ASP A 309 15.57 -1.96 16.98
C ASP A 309 16.96 -1.29 16.95
N LEU A 310 17.03 0.05 16.83
CA LEU A 310 18.27 0.82 16.89
C LEU A 310 18.98 0.60 18.23
N GLY A 311 18.23 0.70 19.34
CA GLY A 311 18.74 0.43 20.68
C GLY A 311 19.24 -1.01 20.84
N CYS A 312 18.55 -1.99 20.26
CA CYS A 312 18.95 -3.40 20.36
C CYS A 312 20.14 -3.75 19.45
N MET A 313 20.16 -3.24 18.22
CA MET A 313 21.13 -3.61 17.19
C MET A 313 22.48 -2.91 17.40
N PHE A 314 22.50 -1.64 17.81
CA PHE A 314 23.71 -0.81 17.79
C PHE A 314 24.25 -0.43 19.18
N SER A 315 23.64 -0.89 20.28
CA SER A 315 24.11 -0.55 21.64
C SER A 315 25.40 -1.25 22.09
N ARG A 316 26.01 -2.10 21.26
CA ARG A 316 27.20 -2.91 21.62
C ARG A 316 28.21 -3.15 20.48
N SER A 317 28.06 -2.48 19.34
CA SER A 317 29.01 -2.50 18.23
C SER A 317 30.04 -1.38 18.39
#